data_AF-A0A853GIV1-F1
#
_entry.id   AF-A0A853GIV1-F1
#
_cell.length_a   1.000
_cell.length_b   1.000
_cell.length_c   1.000
_cell.angle_alpha   90.00
_cell.angle_beta   90.00
_cell.angle_gamma   90.00
#
_symmetry.space_group_name_H-M   'P 1'
#
loop_
_entity.id
_entity.type
_entity.pdbx_description
1 polymer ?
#
loop_
_entity_poly.entity_id
_entity_poly.type
_entity_poly.pdbx_seq_one_letter_code
_entity_poly.pdbx_strand_id
1 'polypeptide(L)'
;MTTYIHQCLIVTASMAPLARQLTAAVAGPAGEGMFVVPLSPTGAEPATHFISTGMIEDTMLAPLQSAETLHELSGVPLETCEALLASSDISDDQPEVALARLNLQLISE
;
A
#
# COMPACT_ATOMS: atom_id res chain seq x y z
N MET A 1 3.50 -25.01 -2.31
CA MET A 1 3.55 -24.36 -3.64
C MET A 1 3.15 -22.93 -3.38
N THR A 2 4.03 -21.97 -3.65
CA THR A 2 3.75 -20.54 -3.44
C THR A 2 2.71 -20.09 -4.45
N THR A 3 1.64 -19.47 -3.98
CA THR A 3 0.62 -18.87 -4.85
C THR A 3 0.88 -17.38 -4.93
N TYR A 4 0.73 -16.81 -6.12
CA TYR A 4 0.82 -15.36 -6.32
C TYR A 4 -0.57 -14.79 -6.53
N ILE A 5 -0.90 -13.73 -5.80
CA ILE A 5 -2.20 -13.09 -5.81
C ILE A 5 -2.01 -11.61 -6.14
N HIS A 6 -2.87 -11.07 -7.00
CA HIS A 6 -2.86 -9.65 -7.32
C HIS A 6 -3.32 -8.85 -6.11
N GLN A 7 -2.60 -7.78 -5.77
CA GLN A 7 -3.03 -6.80 -4.78
C GLN A 7 -2.80 -5.37 -5.30
N CYS A 8 -3.77 -4.52 -5.04
CA CYS A 8 -3.72 -3.07 -5.22
C CYS A 8 -3.78 -2.41 -3.84
N LEU A 9 -2.73 -1.67 -3.51
CA LEU A 9 -2.54 -1.00 -2.22
C LEU A 9 -2.44 0.50 -2.47
N ILE A 10 -3.31 1.27 -1.83
CA ILE A 10 -3.31 2.73 -1.91
C ILE A 10 -3.24 3.28 -0.50
N VAL A 11 -2.27 4.16 -0.25
CA VAL A 11 -2.08 4.81 1.06
C VAL A 11 -2.20 6.31 0.92
N THR A 12 -2.66 6.99 1.96
CA THR A 12 -2.64 8.46 2.02
C THR A 12 -1.20 9.00 1.99
N ALA A 13 -1.01 10.22 1.49
CA ALA A 13 0.29 10.86 1.38
C ALA A 13 1.00 11.03 2.75
N SER A 14 0.23 11.24 3.83
CA SER A 14 0.77 11.31 5.19
C SER A 14 1.33 9.98 5.68
N MET A 15 0.77 8.85 5.23
CA MET A 15 1.20 7.51 5.62
C MET A 15 2.23 6.90 4.66
N ALA A 16 2.39 7.44 3.44
CA ALA A 16 3.31 6.92 2.44
C ALA A 16 4.77 6.76 2.92
N PRO A 17 5.37 7.68 3.71
CA PRO A 17 6.72 7.48 4.24
C PRO A 17 6.85 6.24 5.13
N LEU A 18 5.88 6.04 6.03
CA LEU A 18 5.82 4.88 6.91
C LEU A 18 5.59 3.59 6.10
N ALA A 19 4.67 3.62 5.15
CA ALA A 19 4.37 2.46 4.30
C ALA A 19 5.62 1.99 3.52
N ARG A 20 6.39 2.92 2.93
CA ARG A 20 7.66 2.62 2.25
C ARG A 20 8.70 2.02 3.19
N GLN A 21 8.83 2.55 4.40
CA GLN A 21 9.76 2.03 5.40
C GLN A 21 9.38 0.59 5.80
N LEU A 22 8.10 0.34 6.04
CA LEU A 22 7.59 -0.96 6.43
C LEU A 22 7.74 -2.00 5.32
N THR A 23 7.41 -1.67 4.07
CA THR A 23 7.54 -2.62 2.96
C THR A 23 9.00 -2.96 2.69
N ALA A 24 9.91 -1.98 2.76
CA ALA A 24 11.35 -2.26 2.65
C ALA A 24 11.85 -3.15 3.80
N ALA A 25 11.35 -2.96 5.02
CA ALA A 25 11.75 -3.76 6.18
C ALA A 25 11.20 -5.19 6.14
N VAL A 26 9.94 -5.39 5.73
CA VAL A 26 9.25 -6.69 5.77
C VAL A 26 9.46 -7.50 4.49
N ALA A 27 9.44 -6.86 3.32
CA ALA A 27 9.58 -7.53 2.02
C ALA A 27 10.99 -7.44 1.43
N GLY A 28 11.94 -6.79 2.11
CA GLY A 28 13.31 -6.62 1.64
C GLY A 28 13.37 -5.88 0.29
N PRO A 29 14.25 -6.28 -0.65
CA PRO A 29 14.39 -5.63 -1.95
C PRO A 29 13.11 -5.58 -2.79
N ALA A 30 12.18 -6.53 -2.58
CA ALA A 30 10.90 -6.52 -3.29
C ALA A 30 9.96 -5.40 -2.81
N GLY A 31 10.17 -4.89 -1.59
CA GLY A 31 9.44 -3.75 -1.04
C GLY A 31 10.03 -2.39 -1.43
N GLU A 32 11.24 -2.37 -2.02
CA GLU A 32 11.87 -1.16 -2.54
C GLU A 32 11.10 -0.66 -3.78
N GLY A 33 10.72 0.62 -3.79
CA GLY A 33 9.94 1.20 -4.88
C GLY A 33 8.42 1.06 -4.74
N MET A 34 7.92 0.45 -3.66
CA MET A 34 6.49 0.51 -3.35
C MET A 34 6.06 1.95 -2.99
N PHE A 35 4.81 2.28 -3.30
CA PHE A 35 4.19 3.58 -2.99
C PHE A 35 4.93 4.81 -3.50
N VAL A 36 5.58 4.72 -4.68
CA VAL A 36 6.27 5.87 -5.30
C VAL A 36 5.43 6.57 -6.37
N VAL A 37 4.36 5.94 -6.83
CA VAL A 37 3.49 6.49 -7.88
C VAL A 37 2.45 7.43 -7.25
N PRO A 38 2.50 8.74 -7.54
CA PRO A 38 1.65 9.74 -6.91
C PRO A 38 0.24 9.77 -7.51
N LEU A 39 -0.75 9.95 -6.65
CA LEU A 39 -2.16 10.08 -7.00
C LEU A 39 -2.78 11.34 -6.40
N SER A 40 -3.73 11.94 -7.11
CA SER A 40 -4.62 12.96 -6.58
C SER A 40 -6.02 12.89 -7.21
N PRO A 41 -7.05 13.48 -6.59
CA PRO A 41 -8.39 13.50 -7.19
C PRO A 41 -8.45 14.23 -8.54
N THR A 42 -7.53 15.17 -8.76
CA THR A 42 -7.49 16.02 -9.96
C THR A 42 -6.46 15.57 -11.00
N GLY A 43 -5.58 14.62 -10.66
CA GLY A 43 -4.44 14.25 -11.52
C GLY A 43 -3.33 15.32 -11.56
N ALA A 44 -3.36 16.30 -10.65
CA ALA A 44 -2.34 17.33 -10.50
C ALA A 44 -1.74 17.34 -9.08
N GLU A 45 -0.57 17.96 -8.91
CA GLU A 45 0.02 18.17 -7.59
C GLU A 45 -0.86 19.06 -6.68
N PRO A 46 -0.78 18.90 -5.34
CA PRO A 46 0.03 17.93 -4.62
C PRO A 46 -0.58 16.51 -4.60
N ALA A 47 0.27 15.49 -4.46
CA ALA A 47 -0.17 14.13 -4.23
C ALA A 47 -0.93 14.01 -2.90
N THR A 48 -2.08 13.34 -2.95
CA THR A 48 -2.88 13.02 -1.76
C THR A 48 -2.77 11.56 -1.36
N HIS A 49 -2.39 10.70 -2.30
CA HIS A 49 -2.25 9.26 -2.12
C HIS A 49 -1.07 8.74 -2.95
N PHE A 50 -0.64 7.52 -2.63
CA PHE A 50 0.35 6.78 -3.39
C PHE A 50 -0.12 5.33 -3.56
N ILE A 51 0.15 4.77 -4.73
CA ILE A 51 -0.27 3.42 -5.09
C ILE A 51 0.91 2.47 -5.27
N SER A 52 0.69 1.21 -4.91
CA SER A 52 1.51 0.07 -5.25
C SER A 52 0.61 -1.08 -5.68
N THR A 53 0.91 -1.71 -6.81
CA THR A 53 0.09 -2.79 -7.38
C THR A 53 1.02 -3.86 -7.89
N GLY A 54 0.62 -5.12 -7.76
CA GLY A 54 1.35 -6.22 -8.36
C GLY A 54 0.96 -7.57 -7.80
N MET A 55 1.71 -8.58 -8.21
CA MET A 55 1.57 -9.93 -7.67
C MET A 55 2.41 -10.06 -6.41
N ILE A 56 1.79 -10.50 -5.32
CA ILE A 56 2.48 -10.82 -4.07
C ILE A 56 2.30 -12.29 -3.73
N GLU A 57 3.23 -12.85 -2.95
CA GLU A 57 3.06 -14.19 -2.40
C GLU A 57 1.86 -14.23 -1.43
N ASP A 58 1.11 -15.32 -1.45
CA ASP A 58 -0.04 -15.54 -0.57
C ASP A 58 0.28 -15.40 0.93
N THR A 59 1.50 -15.78 1.32
CA THR A 59 2.06 -15.60 2.67
C THR A 59 2.11 -14.14 3.12
N MET A 60 2.19 -13.19 2.17
CA MET A 60 2.25 -11.76 2.44
C MET A 60 0.87 -11.10 2.58
N LEU A 61 -0.23 -11.84 2.43
CA LEU A 61 -1.57 -11.29 2.63
C LEU A 61 -1.90 -11.04 4.11
N ALA A 62 -1.41 -11.89 5.02
CA ALA A 62 -1.70 -11.77 6.44
C ALA A 62 -1.31 -10.39 7.03
N PRO A 63 -0.10 -9.84 6.81
CA PRO A 63 0.24 -8.50 7.31
C PRO A 63 -0.53 -7.36 6.63
N LEU A 64 -1.15 -7.57 5.48
CA LEU A 64 -2.01 -6.57 4.83
C LEU A 64 -3.41 -6.54 5.43
N GLN A 65 -3.81 -7.59 6.16
CA GLN A 65 -5.16 -7.76 6.70
C GLN A 65 -5.21 -7.71 8.23
N SER A 66 -4.06 -7.76 8.91
CA SER A 66 -3.95 -7.75 10.37
C SER A 66 -2.84 -6.81 10.83
N ALA A 67 -3.22 -5.81 11.63
CA ALA A 67 -2.27 -4.89 12.25
C ALA A 67 -1.34 -5.61 13.22
N GLU A 68 -1.82 -6.66 13.89
CA GLU A 68 -1.05 -7.51 14.79
C GLU A 68 0.04 -8.27 14.04
N THR A 69 -0.30 -8.89 12.90
CA THR A 69 0.69 -9.58 12.07
C THR A 69 1.74 -8.60 11.52
N LEU A 70 1.30 -7.41 11.09
CA LEU A 70 2.20 -6.36 10.63
C LEU A 70 3.11 -5.87 11.76
N HIS A 71 2.58 -5.69 12.97
CA HIS A 71 3.33 -5.33 14.17
C HIS A 71 4.40 -6.37 14.49
N GLU A 72 4.04 -7.65 14.52
CA GLU A 72 4.95 -8.76 14.82
C GLU A 72 6.11 -8.85 13.82
N LEU A 73 5.83 -8.65 12.52
CA LEU A 73 6.84 -8.74 11.47
C LEU A 73 7.73 -7.50 11.38
N SER A 74 7.19 -6.31 11.66
CA SER A 74 7.91 -5.04 11.48
C SER A 74 8.56 -4.50 12.75
N GLY A 75 8.06 -4.87 13.93
CA GLY A 75 8.43 -4.28 15.22
C GLY A 75 7.92 -2.84 15.44
N VAL A 76 7.10 -2.29 14.54
CA VAL A 76 6.47 -0.96 14.67
C VAL A 76 5.26 -1.04 15.61
N PRO A 77 4.99 -0.05 16.48
CA PRO A 77 3.88 -0.12 17.44
C PRO A 77 2.53 -0.48 16.81
N LEU A 78 1.74 -1.31 17.49
CA LEU A 78 0.44 -1.79 16.99
C LEU A 78 -0.49 -0.65 16.56
N GLU A 79 -0.58 0.42 17.37
CA GLU A 79 -1.40 1.61 17.07
C GLU A 79 -1.01 2.28 15.74
N THR A 80 0.27 2.19 15.37
CA THR A 80 0.80 2.76 14.13
C THR A 80 0.42 1.88 12.94
N CYS A 81 0.47 0.55 13.11
CA CYS A 81 0.01 -0.40 12.10
C CYS A 81 -1.50 -0.29 11.87
N GLU A 82 -2.29 -0.15 12.94
CA GLU A 82 -3.73 0.09 12.86
C GLU A 82 -4.05 1.38 12.10
N ALA A 83 -3.36 2.48 12.44
CA ALA A 83 -3.55 3.76 11.76
C ALA A 83 -3.20 3.69 10.26
N LEU A 84 -2.12 2.97 9.91
CA LEU A 84 -1.74 2.75 8.52
C LEU A 84 -2.81 1.95 7.77
N LEU A 85 -3.20 0.78 8.27
CA LEU A 85 -4.19 -0.07 7.61
C LEU A 85 -5.55 0.62 7.49
N ALA A 86 -5.97 1.35 8.53
CA ALA A 86 -7.21 2.13 8.50
C ALA A 86 -7.18 3.29 7.48
N SER A 87 -5.99 3.82 7.18
CA SER A 87 -5.78 4.87 6.18
C SER A 87 -5.43 4.34 4.79
N SER A 88 -5.48 3.02 4.60
CA SER A 88 -5.11 2.35 3.36
C SER A 88 -6.33 1.72 2.71
N ASP A 89 -6.36 1.73 1.38
CA ASP A 89 -7.24 0.89 0.59
C ASP A 89 -6.44 -0.32 0.10
N ILE A 90 -6.92 -1.52 0.44
CA ILE A 90 -6.27 -2.80 0.13
C ILE A 90 -7.32 -3.66 -0.54
N SER A 91 -7.09 -4.02 -1.80
CA SER A 91 -8.04 -4.78 -2.60
C SER A 91 -7.32 -5.69 -3.61
N ASP A 92 -8.04 -6.67 -4.14
CA ASP A 92 -7.64 -7.46 -5.30
C ASP A 92 -8.06 -6.82 -6.64
N ASP A 93 -8.75 -5.67 -6.58
CA ASP A 93 -9.14 -4.85 -7.74
C ASP A 93 -7.94 -4.53 -8.64
N GLN A 94 -8.17 -4.54 -9.95
CA GLN A 94 -7.27 -3.89 -10.90
C GLN A 94 -7.10 -2.40 -10.55
N PRO A 95 -5.93 -1.78 -10.81
CA PRO A 95 -5.67 -0.41 -10.39
C PRO A 95 -6.67 0.59 -10.94
N GLU A 96 -7.10 0.46 -12.20
CA GLU A 96 -8.11 1.32 -12.80
C GLU A 96 -9.46 1.27 -12.06
N VAL A 97 -9.83 0.11 -11.49
CA VAL A 97 -11.07 -0.07 -10.72
C VAL A 97 -10.93 0.59 -9.35
N ALA A 98 -9.81 0.36 -8.64
CA ALA A 98 -9.55 0.99 -7.36
C ALA A 98 -9.47 2.52 -7.46
N LEU A 99 -8.77 3.03 -8.47
CA LEU A 99 -8.68 4.47 -8.74
C LEU A 99 -10.04 5.10 -9.02
N ALA A 100 -10.87 4.47 -9.86
CA ALA A 100 -12.22 4.95 -10.14
C ALA A 100 -13.10 4.93 -8.89
N ARG A 101 -13.03 3.86 -8.08
CA ARG A 101 -13.79 3.70 -6.83
C ARG A 101 -13.43 4.78 -5.80
N LEU A 102 -12.15 5.14 -5.72
CA LEU A 102 -11.64 6.16 -4.79
C LEU A 102 -11.64 7.58 -5.37
N ASN A 103 -12.06 7.75 -6.63
CA ASN A 103 -12.00 9.03 -7.36
C ASN A 103 -10.57 9.63 -7.35
N LEU A 104 -9.58 8.81 -7.69
CA LEU A 104 -8.17 9.17 -7.78
C LEU A 104 -7.67 9.04 -9.22
N GLN A 105 -6.68 9.86 -9.55
CA GLN A 105 -6.04 9.89 -10.85
C GLN A 105 -4.52 9.91 -10.66
N LEU A 106 -3.80 9.33 -11.61
CA LEU A 106 -2.35 9.45 -11.69
C LEU A 106 -1.98 10.91 -11.88
N ILE A 107 -1.01 11.40 -11.10
CA ILE A 107 -0.42 12.71 -11.39
C ILE A 107 0.48 12.54 -12.61
N SER A 108 0.16 13.27 -13.66
CA SER A 108 0.95 13.35 -14.89
C SER A 108 1.60 14.73 -14.95
N GLU A 109 2.90 14.80 -15.22
CA GLU A 109 3.60 16.05 -15.50
C GLU A 109 3.11 16.72 -16.80
#